data_AF-A0A7W9GLB5-F1
#
_entry.id   AF-A0A7W9GLB5-F1
#
_cell.length_a   1.000
_cell.length_b   1.000
_cell.length_c   1.000
_cell.angle_alpha   90.00
_cell.angle_beta   90.00
_cell.angle_gamma   90.00
#
_symmetry.space_group_name_H-M   'P 1'
#
loop_
_entity.id
_entity.type
_entity.pdbx_description
1 polymer ?
#
loop_
_entity_poly.entity_id
_entity_poly.type
_entity_poly.pdbx_seq_one_letter_code
_entity_poly.pdbx_strand_id
1 'polypeptide(L)'
;MTTTFATILTSGNPALKRALDDIPHYTETKAAVAAAKAALNAESARRPAAQDDLVSEVMEVLRAGEEVPTDLAERAHAATLAPQQRKAVIELLDQAHRRLDEELDTVIRGGADAVFGSLHDQLQDVITRFEKLEPRVLDVASPSGAITAGLADAWQEAQLVGKDYAAIREAQQLATHAFNTAGDRPWTEQHFAIENLDEVWPEWFVYRGVGVMVDVRTREQHRIVPPMPAEPGLAYLAWAREAGAILWVPTLRQLRETYAASNTEAGARWYGKKSTAFTIERAQKPGTEPALLPGDADLPDRDGAATRVVTL
;
A
#
# COMPACT_ATOMS: atom_id res chain seq x y z
N MET A 1 16.43 10.15 1.76
CA MET A 1 15.43 9.99 0.70
C MET A 1 14.48 8.90 1.14
N THR A 2 13.18 9.15 1.13
CA THR A 2 12.17 8.12 1.39
C THR A 2 11.90 7.45 0.05
N THR A 3 12.07 6.13 -0.06
CA THR A 3 11.82 5.39 -1.30
C THR A 3 10.37 5.56 -1.73
N THR A 4 10.12 5.60 -3.06
CA THR A 4 8.76 5.77 -3.61
C THR A 4 7.83 4.66 -3.11
N PHE A 5 8.41 3.50 -2.82
CA PHE A 5 7.73 2.28 -2.39
C PHE A 5 7.90 1.97 -0.90
N ALA A 6 8.30 2.94 -0.07
CA ALA A 6 8.47 2.73 1.37
C ALA A 6 7.23 2.10 2.02
N THR A 7 6.04 2.59 1.68
CA THR A 7 4.76 2.11 2.24
C THR A 7 4.54 0.61 2.00
N ILE A 8 4.84 0.10 0.81
CA ILE A 8 4.64 -1.32 0.51
C ILE A 8 5.77 -2.20 1.07
N LEU A 9 6.99 -1.65 1.18
CA LEU A 9 8.15 -2.36 1.73
C LEU A 9 8.06 -2.54 3.26
N THR A 10 7.36 -1.64 3.96
CA THR A 10 7.25 -1.64 5.43
C THR A 10 5.87 -2.02 5.95
N SER A 11 4.90 -2.37 5.09
CA SER A 11 3.51 -2.60 5.50
C SER A 11 3.31 -3.75 6.50
N GLY A 12 4.22 -4.74 6.50
CA GLY A 12 4.05 -5.97 7.28
C GLY A 12 2.95 -6.89 6.76
N ASN A 13 2.25 -6.53 5.68
CA ASN A 13 1.18 -7.33 5.11
C ASN A 13 1.74 -8.60 4.43
N PRO A 14 1.31 -9.81 4.84
CA PRO A 14 1.89 -11.06 4.35
C PRO A 14 1.56 -11.35 2.89
N ALA A 15 0.37 -10.97 2.40
CA ALA A 15 -0.03 -11.16 1.01
C ALA A 15 0.82 -10.30 0.07
N LEU A 16 1.05 -9.03 0.46
CA LEU A 16 1.91 -8.11 -0.27
C LEU A 16 3.36 -8.58 -0.27
N LYS A 17 3.87 -9.08 0.87
CA LYS A 17 5.23 -9.63 0.94
C LYS A 17 5.42 -10.77 -0.06
N ARG A 18 4.49 -11.73 -0.10
CA ARG A 18 4.53 -12.83 -1.08
C ARG A 18 4.50 -12.31 -2.52
N ALA A 19 3.61 -11.36 -2.81
CA ALA A 19 3.50 -10.77 -4.14
C ALA A 19 4.77 -10.00 -4.57
N LEU A 20 5.48 -9.36 -3.64
CA LEU A 20 6.77 -8.74 -3.91
C LEU A 20 7.87 -9.79 -4.16
N ASP A 21 7.88 -10.88 -3.39
CA ASP A 21 8.85 -11.98 -3.55
C ASP A 21 8.74 -12.66 -4.93
N ASP A 22 7.58 -12.56 -5.59
CA ASP A 22 7.33 -13.06 -6.95
C ASP A 22 7.85 -12.11 -8.07
N ILE A 23 8.29 -10.89 -7.74
CA ILE A 23 8.90 -9.99 -8.72
C ILE A 23 10.29 -10.50 -9.11
N PRO A 24 10.60 -10.64 -10.42
CA PRO A 24 11.94 -11.02 -10.87
C PRO A 24 13.03 -10.11 -10.31
N HIS A 25 14.11 -10.70 -9.78
CA HIS A 25 15.27 -10.03 -9.17
C HIS A 25 14.99 -9.21 -7.90
N TYR A 26 13.75 -9.13 -7.39
CA TYR A 26 13.45 -8.34 -6.20
C TYR A 26 14.21 -8.83 -4.96
N THR A 27 14.19 -10.13 -4.69
CA THR A 27 14.87 -10.72 -3.53
C THR A 27 16.39 -10.51 -3.57
N GLU A 28 17.00 -10.67 -4.76
CA GLU A 28 18.43 -10.44 -4.99
C GLU A 28 18.81 -8.98 -4.76
N THR A 29 18.04 -8.06 -5.35
CA THR A 29 18.28 -6.60 -5.25
C THR A 29 18.08 -6.11 -3.82
N LYS A 30 17.03 -6.58 -3.14
CA LYS A 30 16.77 -6.27 -1.73
C LYS A 30 17.90 -6.76 -0.81
N ALA A 31 18.44 -7.95 -1.07
CA ALA A 31 19.58 -8.48 -0.33
C ALA A 31 20.85 -7.64 -0.57
N ALA A 32 21.09 -7.20 -1.81
CA ALA A 32 22.21 -6.32 -2.16
C ALA A 32 22.12 -4.96 -1.45
N VAL A 33 20.94 -4.34 -1.42
CA VAL A 33 20.67 -3.10 -0.65
C VAL A 33 21.00 -3.30 0.83
N ALA A 34 20.49 -4.38 1.44
CA ALA A 34 20.73 -4.68 2.84
C ALA A 34 22.23 -4.90 3.14
N ALA A 35 22.94 -5.61 2.26
CA ALA A 35 24.38 -5.84 2.37
C ALA A 35 25.18 -4.53 2.25
N ALA A 36 24.85 -3.67 1.28
CA ALA A 36 25.49 -2.37 1.11
C ALA A 36 25.29 -1.47 2.34
N LYS A 37 24.06 -1.43 2.88
CA LYS A 37 23.74 -0.68 4.10
C LYS A 37 24.50 -1.22 5.32
N ALA A 38 24.59 -2.54 5.46
CA ALA A 38 25.34 -3.17 6.54
C ALA A 38 26.84 -2.86 6.44
N ALA A 39 27.43 -2.91 5.24
CA ALA A 39 28.82 -2.56 4.99
C ALA A 39 29.08 -1.07 5.31
N LEU A 40 28.21 -0.16 4.86
CA LEU A 40 28.29 1.26 5.18
C LEU A 40 28.26 1.52 6.69
N ASN A 41 27.33 0.88 7.41
CA ASN A 41 27.23 1.00 8.86
C ASN A 41 28.47 0.46 9.58
N ALA A 42 28.97 -0.70 9.15
CA ALA A 42 30.18 -1.31 9.71
C ALA A 42 31.41 -0.40 9.54
N GLU A 43 31.61 0.14 8.33
CA GLU A 43 32.73 1.04 8.06
C GLU A 43 32.57 2.39 8.79
N SER A 44 31.34 2.90 8.92
CA SER A 44 31.03 4.12 9.68
C SER A 44 31.19 3.95 11.20
N ALA A 45 31.06 2.74 11.73
CA ALA A 45 31.30 2.44 13.14
C ALA A 45 32.77 2.18 13.48
N ARG A 46 33.60 1.82 12.48
CA ARG A 46 35.01 1.49 12.68
C ARG A 46 35.82 2.68 13.21
N ARG A 47 36.44 2.57 14.38
CA ARG A 47 37.35 3.63 14.86
C ARG A 47 38.72 3.48 14.16
N PRO A 48 39.27 4.52 13.51
CA PRO A 48 40.65 4.48 13.04
C PRO A 48 41.59 4.43 14.25
N ALA A 49 42.74 3.78 14.11
CA ALA A 49 43.82 3.92 15.09
C ALA A 49 44.16 5.42 15.20
N ALA A 50 44.03 6.01 16.39
CA ALA A 50 44.25 7.43 16.54
C ALA A 50 45.75 7.71 16.56
N GLN A 51 46.14 8.83 15.96
CA GLN A 51 47.51 9.35 16.11
C GLN A 51 47.85 9.59 17.59
N ASP A 52 46.84 9.93 18.40
CA ASP A 52 46.93 10.08 19.85
C ASP A 52 47.26 8.75 20.56
N ASP A 53 46.80 7.61 20.02
CA ASP A 53 47.11 6.28 20.56
C ASP A 53 48.60 5.96 20.32
N LEU A 54 49.12 6.30 19.13
CA LEU A 54 50.55 6.16 18.81
C LEU A 54 51.44 7.08 19.63
N VAL A 55 51.03 8.33 19.88
CA VAL A 55 51.76 9.25 20.75
C VAL A 55 51.81 8.73 22.18
N SER A 56 50.69 8.19 22.68
CA SER A 56 50.62 7.60 24.03
C SER A 56 51.54 6.38 24.15
N GLU A 57 51.54 5.49 23.15
CA GLU A 57 52.43 4.32 23.09
C GLU A 57 53.91 4.71 23.07
N VAL A 58 54.31 5.67 22.23
CA VAL A 58 55.69 6.17 22.19
C VAL A 58 56.09 6.77 23.54
N MET A 59 55.19 7.51 24.19
CA MET A 59 55.45 8.08 25.53
C MET A 59 55.61 6.99 26.60
N GLU A 60 54.92 5.86 26.50
CA GLU A 60 55.08 4.72 27.42
C GLU A 60 56.42 4.01 27.21
N VAL A 61 56.80 3.71 25.96
CA VAL A 61 58.11 3.12 25.61
C VAL A 61 59.26 3.99 26.12
N LEU A 62 59.17 5.30 25.88
CA LEU A 62 60.18 6.26 26.36
C LEU A 62 60.25 6.34 27.88
N ARG A 63 59.11 6.25 28.60
CA ARG A 63 59.07 6.22 30.07
C ARG A 63 59.63 4.92 30.65
N ALA A 64 59.48 3.81 29.94
CA ALA A 64 60.03 2.51 30.30
C ALA A 64 61.55 2.40 30.05
N GLY A 65 62.13 3.36 29.31
CA GLY A 65 63.54 3.34 28.91
C GLY A 65 63.84 2.33 27.81
N GLU A 66 62.82 1.91 27.07
CA GLU A 66 62.92 0.96 25.96
C GLU A 66 63.25 1.68 24.63
N GLU A 67 63.72 0.93 23.65
CA GLU A 67 63.98 1.48 22.30
C GLU A 67 62.67 1.76 21.57
N VAL A 68 62.60 2.90 20.88
CA VAL A 68 61.44 3.28 20.07
C VAL A 68 61.30 2.27 18.91
N PRO A 69 60.07 1.76 18.64
CA PRO A 69 59.84 0.82 17.54
C PRO A 69 60.36 1.36 16.21
N THR A 70 61.13 0.53 15.48
CA THR A 70 61.75 0.92 14.20
C THR A 70 60.72 1.13 13.08
N ASP A 71 59.51 0.59 13.23
CA ASP A 71 58.37 0.72 12.33
C ASP A 71 57.48 1.95 12.62
N LEU A 72 57.83 2.78 13.62
CA LEU A 72 57.00 3.91 14.06
C LEU A 72 56.66 4.88 12.92
N ALA A 73 57.60 5.15 12.02
CA ALA A 73 57.38 6.06 10.89
C ALA A 73 56.31 5.51 9.92
N GLU A 74 56.33 4.20 9.64
CA GLU A 74 55.33 3.54 8.79
C GLU A 74 53.96 3.55 9.47
N ARG A 75 53.92 3.28 10.79
CA ARG A 75 52.69 3.30 11.60
C ARG A 75 52.08 4.70 11.68
N ALA A 76 52.89 5.73 11.89
CA ALA A 76 52.44 7.13 11.90
C ALA A 76 51.91 7.58 10.54
N HIS A 77 52.57 7.18 9.44
CA HIS A 77 52.09 7.43 8.09
C HIS A 77 50.74 6.75 7.83
N ALA A 78 50.61 5.47 8.20
CA ALA A 78 49.36 4.72 8.08
C ALA A 78 48.22 5.36 8.90
N ALA A 79 48.49 5.77 10.15
CA ALA A 79 47.51 6.45 11.00
C ALA A 79 47.06 7.81 10.43
N THR A 80 47.94 8.52 9.72
CA THR A 80 47.62 9.80 9.07
C THR A 80 46.73 9.61 7.84
N LEU A 81 46.97 8.55 7.05
CA LEU A 81 46.21 8.27 5.83
C LEU A 81 44.88 7.53 6.08
N ALA A 82 44.79 6.72 7.14
CA ALA A 82 43.62 5.90 7.43
C ALA A 82 42.28 6.68 7.48
N PRO A 83 42.19 7.89 8.07
CA PRO A 83 40.95 8.68 8.03
C PRO A 83 40.52 9.09 6.62
N GLN A 84 41.47 9.45 5.74
CA GLN A 84 41.18 9.87 4.36
C GLN A 84 40.69 8.69 3.52
N GLN A 85 41.39 7.55 3.61
CA GLN A 85 40.99 6.32 2.91
C GLN A 85 39.61 5.86 3.38
N ARG A 86 39.35 5.88 4.69
CA ARG A 86 38.05 5.53 5.25
C ARG A 86 36.94 6.44 4.75
N LYS A 87 37.17 7.75 4.70
CA LYS A 87 36.20 8.70 4.13
C LYS A 87 35.85 8.32 2.69
N ALA A 88 36.84 8.02 1.85
CA ALA A 88 36.62 7.59 0.48
C ALA A 88 35.84 6.26 0.39
N VAL A 89 36.12 5.31 1.27
CA VAL A 89 35.35 4.03 1.33
C VAL A 89 33.90 4.28 1.75
N ILE A 90 33.66 5.11 2.77
CA ILE A 90 32.29 5.46 3.21
C ILE A 90 31.53 6.14 2.07
N GLU A 91 32.15 7.10 1.38
CA GLU A 91 31.55 7.78 0.23
C GLU A 91 31.23 6.81 -0.91
N LEU A 92 32.10 5.85 -1.20
CA LEU A 92 31.87 4.82 -2.20
C LEU A 92 30.72 3.88 -1.81
N LEU A 93 30.69 3.42 -0.56
CA LEU A 93 29.63 2.55 -0.03
C LEU A 93 28.28 3.25 -0.01
N ASP A 94 28.24 4.53 0.36
CA ASP A 94 27.03 5.34 0.32
C ASP A 94 26.51 5.55 -1.12
N GLN A 95 27.40 5.80 -2.09
CA GLN A 95 27.03 5.86 -3.51
C GLN A 95 26.50 4.51 -4.02
N ALA A 96 27.14 3.40 -3.66
CA ALA A 96 26.69 2.06 -4.02
C ALA A 96 25.31 1.74 -3.42
N HIS A 97 25.11 2.04 -2.15
CA HIS A 97 23.83 1.89 -1.46
C HIS A 97 22.71 2.69 -2.16
N ARG A 98 22.96 3.97 -2.49
CA ARG A 98 21.99 4.81 -3.20
C ARG A 98 21.62 4.25 -4.58
N ARG A 99 22.60 3.76 -5.35
CA ARG A 99 22.34 3.15 -6.66
C ARG A 99 21.52 1.86 -6.55
N LEU A 100 21.80 1.02 -5.55
CA LEU A 100 21.04 -0.20 -5.30
C LEU A 100 19.62 0.10 -4.81
N ASP A 101 19.42 1.15 -4.01
CA ASP A 101 18.09 1.63 -3.62
C ASP A 101 17.28 2.09 -4.86
N GLU A 102 17.90 2.83 -5.78
CA GLU A 102 17.28 3.25 -7.05
C GLU A 102 16.96 2.06 -7.96
N GLU A 103 17.85 1.06 -8.00
CA GLU A 103 17.63 -0.19 -8.73
C GLU A 103 16.46 -0.98 -8.13
N LEU A 104 16.36 -1.06 -6.80
CA LEU A 104 15.24 -1.70 -6.11
C LEU A 104 13.91 -1.00 -6.44
N ASP A 105 13.87 0.33 -6.39
CA ASP A 105 12.69 1.11 -6.79
C ASP A 105 12.32 0.85 -8.27
N THR A 106 13.31 0.66 -9.15
CA THR A 106 13.11 0.34 -10.57
C THR A 106 12.55 -1.07 -10.76
N VAL A 107 13.09 -2.07 -10.07
CA VAL A 107 12.62 -3.47 -10.08
C VAL A 107 11.16 -3.53 -9.61
N ILE A 108 10.85 -2.86 -8.50
CA ILE A 108 9.48 -2.81 -7.96
C ILE A 108 8.54 -2.15 -8.97
N ARG A 109 8.93 -1.00 -9.53
CA ARG A 109 8.11 -0.27 -10.51
C ARG A 109 7.82 -1.10 -11.76
N GLY A 110 8.82 -1.83 -12.27
CA GLY A 110 8.66 -2.75 -13.41
C GLY A 110 7.86 -4.01 -13.08
N GLY A 111 7.78 -4.37 -11.79
CA GLY A 111 7.10 -5.57 -11.29
C GLY A 111 5.62 -5.40 -10.96
N ALA A 112 4.99 -4.26 -11.27
CA ALA A 112 3.60 -3.99 -10.90
C ALA A 112 2.63 -5.10 -11.35
N ASP A 113 2.74 -5.56 -12.61
CA ASP A 113 1.86 -6.61 -13.13
C ASP A 113 2.11 -7.97 -12.44
N ALA A 114 3.35 -8.26 -12.04
CA ALA A 114 3.66 -9.46 -11.26
C ALA A 114 3.02 -9.41 -9.87
N VAL A 115 3.03 -8.24 -9.22
CA VAL A 115 2.36 -8.03 -7.92
C VAL A 115 0.86 -8.25 -8.04
N PHE A 116 0.19 -7.60 -9.01
CA PHE A 116 -1.26 -7.76 -9.17
C PHE A 116 -1.64 -9.17 -9.61
N GLY A 117 -0.84 -9.82 -10.44
CA GLY A 117 -1.01 -11.24 -10.82
C GLY A 117 -0.92 -12.16 -9.60
N SER A 118 0.12 -12.02 -8.78
CA SER A 118 0.27 -12.83 -7.56
C SER A 118 -0.87 -12.60 -6.56
N LEU A 119 -1.30 -11.35 -6.37
CA LEU A 119 -2.46 -11.04 -5.52
C LEU A 119 -3.77 -11.63 -6.08
N HIS A 120 -3.92 -11.69 -7.40
CA HIS A 120 -5.05 -12.35 -8.05
C HIS A 120 -5.05 -13.85 -7.78
N ASP A 121 -3.91 -14.52 -7.96
CA ASP A 121 -3.78 -15.96 -7.70
C ASP A 121 -4.07 -16.28 -6.22
N GLN A 122 -3.54 -15.47 -5.31
CA GLN A 122 -3.85 -15.57 -3.88
C GLN A 122 -5.35 -15.41 -3.58
N LEU A 123 -6.04 -14.49 -4.28
CA LEU A 123 -7.49 -14.32 -4.15
C LEU A 123 -8.25 -15.54 -4.64
N GLN A 124 -7.88 -16.12 -5.79
CA GLN A 124 -8.52 -17.33 -6.33
C GLN A 124 -8.36 -18.53 -5.39
N ASP A 125 -7.19 -18.67 -4.76
CA ASP A 125 -6.95 -19.68 -3.73
C ASP A 125 -7.87 -19.49 -2.51
N VAL A 126 -8.03 -18.25 -2.05
CA VAL A 126 -8.94 -17.90 -0.93
C VAL A 126 -10.39 -18.20 -1.27
N ILE A 127 -10.85 -17.83 -2.48
CA ILE A 127 -12.21 -18.13 -2.96
C ILE A 127 -12.42 -19.65 -3.02
N THR A 128 -11.49 -20.39 -3.63
CA THR A 128 -11.56 -21.86 -3.72
C THR A 128 -11.61 -22.53 -2.35
N ARG A 129 -10.86 -22.02 -1.36
CA ARG A 129 -10.92 -22.51 0.04
C ARG A 129 -12.26 -22.17 0.69
N PHE A 130 -12.78 -20.96 0.48
CA PHE A 130 -14.09 -20.56 1.00
C PHE A 130 -15.21 -21.45 0.46
N GLU A 131 -15.27 -21.71 -0.85
CA GLU A 131 -16.30 -22.53 -1.49
C GLU A 131 -16.35 -23.96 -0.92
N LYS A 132 -15.21 -24.52 -0.51
CA LYS A 132 -15.14 -25.84 0.14
C LYS A 132 -15.67 -25.83 1.58
N LEU A 133 -15.54 -24.70 2.28
CA LEU A 133 -15.93 -24.54 3.68
C LEU A 133 -17.37 -24.08 3.83
N GLU A 134 -17.84 -23.23 2.94
CA GLU A 134 -19.14 -22.55 3.00
C GLU A 134 -20.31 -23.49 3.33
N PRO A 135 -20.50 -24.65 2.66
CA PRO A 135 -21.65 -25.53 2.94
C PRO A 135 -21.68 -26.08 4.37
N ARG A 136 -20.55 -25.98 5.09
CA ARG A 136 -20.39 -26.48 6.46
C ARG A 136 -20.50 -25.36 7.50
N VAL A 137 -20.29 -24.10 7.15
CA VAL A 137 -20.06 -23.03 8.14
C VAL A 137 -20.96 -21.82 7.99
N LEU A 138 -21.69 -21.69 6.87
CA LEU A 138 -22.48 -20.49 6.57
C LEU A 138 -23.57 -20.22 7.62
N ASP A 139 -24.20 -21.27 8.14
CA ASP A 139 -25.26 -21.17 9.16
C ASP A 139 -24.73 -21.03 10.60
N VAL A 140 -23.41 -21.03 10.79
CA VAL A 140 -22.77 -21.04 12.11
C VAL A 140 -22.33 -19.62 12.49
N ALA A 141 -23.21 -18.90 13.19
CA ALA A 141 -22.98 -17.50 13.57
C ALA A 141 -21.99 -17.30 14.74
N SER A 142 -21.55 -18.35 15.44
CA SER A 142 -20.69 -18.20 16.64
C SER A 142 -19.76 -19.40 16.90
N PRO A 143 -18.64 -19.19 17.62
CA PRO A 143 -17.76 -20.29 18.04
C PRO A 143 -18.50 -21.36 18.84
N SER A 144 -19.35 -20.96 19.79
CA SER A 144 -20.14 -21.90 20.60
C SER A 144 -21.09 -22.72 19.74
N GLY A 145 -21.75 -22.08 18.77
CA GLY A 145 -22.58 -22.78 17.78
C GLY A 145 -21.79 -23.78 16.95
N ALA A 146 -20.55 -23.43 16.56
CA ALA A 146 -19.66 -24.33 15.83
C ALA A 146 -19.29 -25.56 16.66
N ILE A 147 -18.98 -25.37 17.95
CA ILE A 147 -18.65 -26.47 18.88
C ILE A 147 -19.87 -27.39 19.05
N THR A 148 -21.05 -26.82 19.31
CA THR A 148 -22.29 -27.60 19.47
C THR A 148 -22.63 -28.41 18.22
N ALA A 149 -22.35 -27.87 17.03
CA ALA A 149 -22.59 -28.55 15.76
C ALA A 149 -21.46 -29.51 15.34
N GLY A 150 -20.36 -29.62 16.09
CA GLY A 150 -19.20 -30.45 15.71
C GLY A 150 -18.40 -29.90 14.53
N LEU A 151 -18.46 -28.59 14.30
CA LEU A 151 -17.90 -27.87 13.15
C LEU A 151 -16.80 -26.88 13.54
N ALA A 152 -16.25 -26.99 14.75
CA ALA A 152 -15.27 -26.04 15.30
C ALA A 152 -14.06 -25.83 14.38
N ASP A 153 -13.47 -26.91 13.84
CA ASP A 153 -12.29 -26.83 12.97
C ASP A 153 -12.60 -26.11 11.65
N ALA A 154 -13.73 -26.45 11.02
CA ALA A 154 -14.16 -25.83 9.76
C ALA A 154 -14.47 -24.34 9.96
N TRP A 155 -15.11 -24.00 11.09
CA TRP A 155 -15.41 -22.62 11.44
C TRP A 155 -14.13 -21.82 11.69
N GLN A 156 -13.14 -22.38 12.39
CA GLN A 156 -11.84 -21.76 12.58
C GLN A 156 -11.11 -21.55 11.25
N GLU A 157 -11.14 -22.54 10.36
CA GLU A 157 -10.55 -22.41 9.02
C GLU A 157 -11.23 -21.29 8.21
N ALA A 158 -12.55 -21.17 8.28
CA ALA A 158 -13.29 -20.10 7.61
C ALA A 158 -12.90 -18.71 8.12
N GLN A 159 -12.65 -18.56 9.43
CA GLN A 159 -12.13 -17.31 9.99
C GLN A 159 -10.74 -16.97 9.46
N LEU A 160 -9.87 -17.97 9.27
CA LEU A 160 -8.55 -17.76 8.67
C LEU A 160 -8.67 -17.35 7.20
N VAL A 161 -9.55 -18.00 6.43
CA VAL A 161 -9.85 -17.61 5.03
C VAL A 161 -10.36 -16.16 4.95
N GLY A 162 -11.23 -15.75 5.89
CA GLY A 162 -11.69 -14.36 5.98
C GLY A 162 -10.56 -13.37 6.27
N LYS A 163 -9.59 -13.73 7.14
CA LYS A 163 -8.40 -12.91 7.40
C LYS A 163 -7.47 -12.83 6.19
N ASP A 164 -7.26 -13.95 5.50
CA ASP A 164 -6.45 -14.01 4.28
C ASP A 164 -7.05 -13.10 3.20
N TYR A 165 -8.39 -13.14 3.01
CA TYR A 165 -9.11 -12.24 2.10
C TYR A 165 -8.89 -10.75 2.46
N ALA A 166 -9.05 -10.40 3.75
CA ALA A 166 -8.86 -9.03 4.21
C ALA A 166 -7.42 -8.54 3.95
N ALA A 167 -6.42 -9.39 4.22
CA ALA A 167 -5.02 -9.08 3.96
C ALA A 167 -4.74 -8.87 2.46
N ILE A 168 -5.35 -9.66 1.56
CA ILE A 168 -5.22 -9.48 0.12
C ILE A 168 -5.83 -8.14 -0.32
N ARG A 169 -6.99 -7.75 0.21
CA ARG A 169 -7.63 -6.47 -0.13
C ARG A 169 -6.82 -5.27 0.36
N GLU A 170 -6.26 -5.34 1.57
CA GLU A 170 -5.32 -4.33 2.05
C GLU A 170 -4.06 -4.28 1.18
N ALA A 171 -3.49 -5.43 0.79
CA ALA A 171 -2.34 -5.49 -0.09
C ALA A 171 -2.62 -4.86 -1.48
N GLN A 172 -3.79 -5.17 -2.05
CA GLN A 172 -4.25 -4.58 -3.31
C GLN A 172 -4.37 -3.05 -3.21
N GLN A 173 -4.94 -2.53 -2.13
CA GLN A 173 -5.06 -1.10 -1.88
C GLN A 173 -3.67 -0.44 -1.81
N LEU A 174 -2.77 -0.99 -0.99
CA LEU A 174 -1.41 -0.48 -0.84
C LEU A 174 -0.64 -0.51 -2.18
N ALA A 175 -0.74 -1.60 -2.94
CA ALA A 175 -0.12 -1.73 -4.24
C ALA A 175 -0.71 -0.73 -5.26
N THR A 176 -2.03 -0.60 -5.31
CA THR A 176 -2.71 0.36 -6.20
C THR A 176 -2.25 1.78 -5.90
N HIS A 177 -2.23 2.18 -4.63
CA HIS A 177 -1.75 3.49 -4.23
C HIS A 177 -0.28 3.73 -4.60
N ALA A 178 0.59 2.73 -4.35
CA ALA A 178 2.01 2.86 -4.61
C ALA A 178 2.36 2.90 -6.11
N PHE A 179 1.64 2.16 -6.95
CA PHE A 179 1.89 2.12 -8.39
C PHE A 179 1.12 3.18 -9.17
N ASN A 180 0.01 3.70 -8.64
CA ASN A 180 -0.75 4.79 -9.24
C ASN A 180 -0.17 6.16 -8.87
N THR A 181 1.04 6.45 -9.36
CA THR A 181 1.77 7.70 -9.14
C THR A 181 1.44 8.82 -10.13
N ALA A 182 0.67 8.54 -11.18
CA ALA A 182 0.09 9.57 -12.03
C ALA A 182 -1.08 10.20 -11.27
N GLY A 183 -1.11 11.54 -11.15
CA GLY A 183 -2.07 12.34 -10.39
C GLY A 183 -3.54 12.24 -10.81
N ASP A 184 -3.95 11.11 -11.39
CA ASP A 184 -5.33 10.70 -11.55
C ASP A 184 -5.95 10.51 -10.16
N ARG A 185 -7.17 11.02 -10.02
CA ARG A 185 -7.93 11.09 -8.76
C ARG A 185 -7.79 9.78 -7.96
N PRO A 186 -7.72 9.84 -6.62
CA PRO A 186 -7.66 8.65 -5.79
C PRO A 186 -8.82 7.73 -6.17
N TRP A 187 -8.48 6.57 -6.71
CA TRP A 187 -9.41 5.51 -7.05
C TRP A 187 -10.03 5.11 -5.72
N THR A 188 -11.31 5.39 -5.48
CA THR A 188 -11.96 4.98 -4.23
C THR A 188 -12.17 3.46 -4.30
N GLU A 189 -11.22 2.74 -3.71
CA GLU A 189 -10.77 1.38 -4.00
C GLU A 189 -11.78 0.25 -3.80
N GLN A 190 -12.83 0.43 -3.00
CA GLN A 190 -13.74 -0.65 -2.62
C GLN A 190 -14.55 -1.23 -3.79
N HIS A 191 -14.70 -0.48 -4.88
CA HIS A 191 -15.62 -0.82 -5.97
C HIS A 191 -14.93 -1.55 -7.12
N PHE A 192 -13.61 -1.44 -7.25
CA PHE A 192 -12.83 -2.20 -8.25
C PHE A 192 -12.48 -3.62 -7.77
N ALA A 193 -12.96 -4.01 -6.59
CA ALA A 193 -12.81 -5.36 -6.05
C ALA A 193 -13.80 -6.37 -6.66
N ILE A 194 -14.82 -5.88 -7.40
CA ILE A 194 -15.87 -6.67 -8.05
C ILE A 194 -15.84 -6.35 -9.56
N GLU A 195 -15.73 -7.38 -10.39
CA GLU A 195 -15.66 -7.25 -11.85
C GLU A 195 -17.03 -6.87 -12.44
N ASN A 196 -18.09 -7.55 -12.01
CA ASN A 196 -19.48 -7.34 -12.45
C ASN A 196 -20.27 -6.43 -11.50
N LEU A 197 -19.64 -5.35 -11.03
CA LEU A 197 -20.25 -4.44 -10.03
C LEU A 197 -21.60 -3.88 -10.49
N ASP A 198 -21.75 -3.63 -11.79
CA ASP A 198 -22.95 -3.09 -12.39
C ASP A 198 -24.12 -4.09 -12.43
N GLU A 199 -23.84 -5.39 -12.40
CA GLU A 199 -24.83 -6.44 -12.29
C GLU A 199 -25.31 -6.59 -10.83
N VAL A 200 -24.37 -6.62 -9.88
CA VAL A 200 -24.69 -6.85 -8.46
C VAL A 200 -25.10 -5.59 -7.70
N TRP A 201 -24.77 -4.41 -8.24
CA TRP A 201 -25.20 -3.12 -7.71
C TRP A 201 -25.46 -2.09 -8.83
N PRO A 202 -26.57 -2.23 -9.58
CA PRO A 202 -26.89 -1.36 -10.72
C PRO A 202 -26.97 0.14 -10.38
N GLU A 203 -27.35 0.48 -9.15
CA GLU A 203 -27.48 1.86 -8.66
C GLU A 203 -26.14 2.54 -8.37
N TRP A 204 -25.03 1.79 -8.33
CA TRP A 204 -23.69 2.30 -8.03
C TRP A 204 -23.32 3.55 -8.84
N PHE A 205 -23.60 3.54 -10.14
CA PHE A 205 -23.26 4.66 -11.03
C PHE A 205 -24.05 5.94 -10.74
N VAL A 206 -25.27 5.81 -10.23
CA VAL A 206 -26.05 6.96 -9.75
C VAL A 206 -25.42 7.47 -8.45
N TYR A 207 -25.04 6.56 -7.55
CA TYR A 207 -24.46 6.89 -6.25
C TYR A 207 -23.13 7.63 -6.35
N ARG A 208 -22.18 7.13 -7.15
CA ARG A 208 -20.81 7.68 -7.22
C ARG A 208 -20.75 9.16 -7.62
N GLY A 209 -21.79 9.67 -8.29
CA GLY A 209 -21.88 11.05 -8.76
C GLY A 209 -22.57 12.03 -7.79
N VAL A 210 -23.37 11.54 -6.84
CA VAL A 210 -24.29 12.38 -6.05
C VAL A 210 -24.08 12.20 -4.53
N GLY A 211 -23.57 11.05 -4.08
CA GLY A 211 -23.27 10.75 -2.67
C GLY A 211 -24.48 10.56 -1.74
N VAL A 212 -25.62 11.17 -2.08
CA VAL A 212 -26.92 11.04 -1.40
C VAL A 212 -28.06 11.04 -2.43
N MET A 213 -29.13 10.31 -2.16
CA MET A 213 -30.40 10.49 -2.88
C MET A 213 -31.28 11.45 -2.10
N VAL A 214 -31.96 12.37 -2.79
CA VAL A 214 -32.96 13.24 -2.17
C VAL A 214 -34.33 12.72 -2.58
N ASP A 215 -35.18 12.37 -1.61
CA ASP A 215 -36.58 12.07 -1.88
C ASP A 215 -37.27 13.36 -2.36
N VAL A 216 -37.87 13.32 -3.55
CA VAL A 216 -38.46 14.50 -4.20
C VAL A 216 -39.69 15.03 -3.44
N ARG A 217 -40.39 14.16 -2.68
CA ARG A 217 -41.60 14.51 -1.94
C ARG A 217 -41.30 15.03 -0.54
N THR A 218 -40.35 14.40 0.16
CA THR A 218 -40.04 14.74 1.56
C THR A 218 -38.82 15.65 1.69
N ARG A 219 -38.00 15.78 0.63
CA ARG A 219 -36.66 16.40 0.63
C ARG A 219 -35.68 15.76 1.60
N GLU A 220 -35.97 14.56 2.09
CA GLU A 220 -35.04 13.82 2.95
C GLU A 220 -33.85 13.30 2.15
N GLN A 221 -32.66 13.42 2.74
CA GLN A 221 -31.44 12.86 2.18
C GLN A 221 -31.28 11.42 2.67
N HIS A 222 -31.38 10.47 1.75
CA HIS A 222 -31.08 9.07 2.02
C HIS A 222 -29.65 8.77 1.58
N ARG A 223 -28.81 8.38 2.54
CA ARG A 223 -27.51 7.79 2.24
C ARG A 223 -27.77 6.43 1.62
N ILE A 224 -27.38 6.24 0.35
CA ILE A 224 -27.35 4.89 -0.22
C ILE A 224 -26.23 4.14 0.51
N VAL A 225 -26.61 3.06 1.18
CA VAL A 225 -25.68 2.12 1.81
C VAL A 225 -25.35 1.05 0.76
N PRO A 226 -24.06 0.75 0.52
CA PRO A 226 -23.69 -0.37 -0.34
C PRO A 226 -24.42 -1.65 0.11
N PRO A 227 -24.87 -2.51 -0.83
CA PRO A 227 -25.53 -3.75 -0.47
C PRO A 227 -24.57 -4.77 0.18
N MET A 228 -23.26 -4.51 0.06
CA MET A 228 -22.19 -5.35 0.59
C MET A 228 -21.72 -4.90 1.98
N PRO A 229 -21.19 -5.83 2.80
CA PRO A 229 -20.50 -5.48 4.04
C PRO A 229 -19.38 -4.45 3.80
N ALA A 230 -19.18 -3.54 4.77
CA ALA A 230 -18.19 -2.48 4.64
C ALA A 230 -16.74 -2.99 4.73
N GLU A 231 -16.52 -4.00 5.57
CA GLU A 231 -15.18 -4.53 5.84
C GLU A 231 -14.94 -5.82 5.04
N PRO A 232 -13.75 -5.99 4.44
CA PRO A 232 -13.39 -7.25 3.82
C PRO A 232 -13.23 -8.33 4.90
N GLY A 233 -13.81 -9.50 4.66
CA GLY A 233 -13.71 -10.64 5.57
C GLY A 233 -14.67 -11.76 5.18
N LEU A 234 -14.94 -12.67 6.11
CA LEU A 234 -15.80 -13.83 5.86
C LEU A 234 -17.24 -13.41 5.46
N ALA A 235 -17.81 -12.39 6.11
CA ALA A 235 -19.13 -11.87 5.76
C ALA A 235 -19.18 -11.30 4.34
N TYR A 236 -18.09 -10.67 3.88
CA TYR A 236 -17.99 -10.15 2.53
C TYR A 236 -17.93 -11.28 1.49
N LEU A 237 -17.17 -12.35 1.77
CA LEU A 237 -17.10 -13.53 0.91
C LEU A 237 -18.46 -14.23 0.77
N ALA A 238 -19.18 -14.40 1.88
CA ALA A 238 -20.53 -14.95 1.89
C ALA A 238 -21.50 -14.09 1.06
N TRP A 239 -21.50 -12.77 1.29
CA TRP A 239 -22.31 -11.83 0.50
C TRP A 239 -21.97 -11.91 -0.99
N ALA A 240 -20.68 -11.91 -1.34
CA ALA A 240 -20.24 -11.94 -2.73
C ALA A 240 -20.75 -13.20 -3.44
N ARG A 241 -20.72 -14.34 -2.76
CA ARG A 241 -21.21 -15.61 -3.29
C ARG A 241 -22.73 -15.61 -3.50
N GLU A 242 -23.48 -15.09 -2.54
CA GLU A 242 -24.95 -14.98 -2.61
C GLU A 242 -25.39 -14.01 -3.71
N ALA A 243 -24.72 -12.86 -3.82
CA ALA A 243 -24.99 -11.83 -4.82
C ALA A 243 -24.54 -12.20 -6.25
N GLY A 244 -23.77 -13.28 -6.42
CA GLY A 244 -23.15 -13.61 -7.70
C GLY A 244 -22.05 -12.61 -8.11
N ALA A 245 -21.39 -11.99 -7.13
CA ALA A 245 -20.31 -11.04 -7.36
C ALA A 245 -19.01 -11.77 -7.74
N ILE A 246 -18.38 -11.33 -8.82
CA ILE A 246 -17.09 -11.84 -9.30
C ILE A 246 -16.00 -11.02 -8.62
N LEU A 247 -15.42 -11.58 -7.56
CA LEU A 247 -14.31 -10.98 -6.85
C LEU A 247 -13.02 -11.12 -7.67
N TRP A 248 -12.30 -10.01 -7.85
CA TRP A 248 -11.05 -10.02 -8.62
C TRP A 248 -10.02 -9.02 -8.10
N VAL A 249 -8.76 -9.24 -8.47
CA VAL A 249 -7.68 -8.25 -8.38
C VAL A 249 -7.33 -7.84 -9.81
N PRO A 250 -7.70 -6.63 -10.27
CA PRO A 250 -7.35 -6.15 -11.60
C PRO A 250 -5.88 -5.72 -11.68
N THR A 251 -5.29 -5.91 -12.86
CA THR A 251 -4.03 -5.25 -13.24
C THR A 251 -4.21 -3.73 -13.34
N LEU A 252 -3.12 -2.95 -13.31
CA LEU A 252 -3.20 -1.49 -13.51
C LEU A 252 -3.85 -1.12 -14.84
N ARG A 253 -3.57 -1.90 -15.89
CA ARG A 253 -4.19 -1.68 -17.21
C ARG A 253 -5.70 -1.92 -17.14
N GLN A 254 -6.13 -3.03 -16.55
CA GLN A 254 -7.55 -3.32 -16.36
C GLN A 254 -8.25 -2.26 -15.50
N LEU A 255 -7.62 -1.79 -14.41
CA LEU A 255 -8.15 -0.68 -13.61
C LEU A 255 -8.41 0.55 -14.49
N ARG A 256 -7.42 0.96 -15.30
CA ARG A 256 -7.55 2.09 -16.23
C ARG A 256 -8.67 1.90 -17.24
N GLU A 257 -8.76 0.70 -17.83
CA GLU A 257 -9.81 0.34 -18.79
C GLU A 257 -11.20 0.38 -18.14
N THR A 258 -11.37 -0.26 -16.97
CA THR A 258 -12.64 -0.25 -16.21
C THR A 258 -13.04 1.16 -15.85
N TYR A 259 -12.11 2.02 -15.43
CA TYR A 259 -12.45 3.41 -15.11
C TYR A 259 -12.82 4.24 -16.32
N ALA A 260 -12.08 4.10 -17.43
CA ALA A 260 -12.42 4.76 -18.68
C ALA A 260 -13.80 4.33 -19.20
N ALA A 261 -14.11 3.04 -19.15
CA ALA A 261 -15.42 2.49 -19.49
C ALA A 261 -16.51 3.05 -18.56
N SER A 262 -16.25 3.03 -17.25
CA SER A 262 -17.18 3.51 -16.23
C SER A 262 -17.52 5.00 -16.38
N ASN A 263 -16.57 5.83 -16.80
CA ASN A 263 -16.78 7.26 -17.06
C ASN A 263 -17.58 7.50 -18.34
N THR A 264 -17.29 6.72 -19.38
CA THR A 264 -17.99 6.82 -20.67
C THR A 264 -19.44 6.38 -20.53
N GLU A 265 -19.67 5.25 -19.85
CA GLU A 265 -21.00 4.70 -19.64
C GLU A 265 -21.82 5.52 -18.63
N ALA A 266 -21.21 5.98 -17.53
CA ALA A 266 -21.86 6.92 -16.63
C ALA A 266 -22.30 8.18 -17.38
N GLY A 267 -21.42 8.75 -18.21
CA GLY A 267 -21.77 9.87 -19.10
C GLY A 267 -22.94 9.51 -20.01
N ALA A 268 -22.88 8.40 -20.73
CA ALA A 268 -23.94 7.97 -21.65
C ALA A 268 -25.29 7.73 -20.95
N ARG A 269 -25.30 7.09 -19.77
CA ARG A 269 -26.51 6.86 -18.97
C ARG A 269 -27.09 8.18 -18.44
N TRP A 270 -26.22 9.13 -18.02
CA TRP A 270 -26.65 10.43 -17.48
C TRP A 270 -27.19 11.38 -18.56
N TYR A 271 -26.59 11.40 -19.75
CA TYR A 271 -27.06 12.22 -20.87
C TYR A 271 -28.17 11.55 -21.69
N GLY A 272 -28.28 10.22 -21.66
CA GLY A 272 -29.31 9.45 -22.39
C GLY A 272 -30.62 9.26 -21.62
N LYS A 273 -30.60 9.18 -20.29
CA LYS A 273 -31.82 9.08 -19.46
C LYS A 273 -32.13 10.43 -18.80
N LYS A 274 -33.00 11.23 -19.44
CA LYS A 274 -33.83 12.19 -18.69
C LYS A 274 -34.76 11.39 -17.76
N SER A 275 -34.26 11.02 -16.59
CA SER A 275 -35.00 10.28 -15.56
C SER A 275 -36.19 11.10 -15.06
N THR A 276 -37.39 10.55 -15.20
CA THR A 276 -38.68 11.17 -14.86
C THR A 276 -39.14 10.93 -13.40
N ALA A 277 -38.33 10.29 -12.56
CA ALA A 277 -38.75 9.92 -11.19
C ALA A 277 -37.92 10.54 -10.05
N PHE A 278 -36.74 11.11 -10.33
CA PHE A 278 -35.88 11.72 -9.32
C PHE A 278 -35.24 12.99 -9.89
N THR A 279 -35.47 14.14 -9.25
CA THR A 279 -34.72 15.36 -9.56
C THR A 279 -33.40 15.30 -8.79
N ILE A 280 -32.30 15.11 -9.51
CA ILE A 280 -30.96 15.22 -8.93
C ILE A 280 -30.65 16.72 -8.79
N GLU A 281 -31.00 17.32 -7.66
CA GLU A 281 -30.48 18.64 -7.31
C GLU A 281 -29.01 18.48 -6.91
N ARG A 282 -28.08 18.89 -7.77
CA ARG A 282 -26.73 19.23 -7.29
C ARG A 282 -26.93 20.29 -6.22
N ALA A 283 -26.55 20.01 -4.98
CA ALA A 283 -26.47 21.01 -3.94
C ALA A 283 -25.40 22.05 -4.32
N GLN A 284 -25.74 22.99 -5.20
CA GLN A 284 -25.03 24.24 -5.29
C GLN A 284 -25.30 24.96 -3.97
N LYS A 285 -24.25 25.27 -3.21
CA LYS A 285 -24.35 26.25 -2.14
C LYS A 285 -24.98 27.51 -2.73
N PRO A 286 -26.08 28.03 -2.16
CA PRO A 286 -26.65 29.29 -2.61
C PRO A 286 -25.57 30.37 -2.45
N GLY A 287 -25.14 30.99 -3.56
CA GLY A 287 -24.21 32.12 -3.56
C GLY A 287 -22.83 31.89 -4.18
N THR A 288 -22.55 30.75 -4.80
CA THR A 288 -21.32 30.59 -5.62
C THR A 288 -21.69 30.61 -7.10
N GLU A 289 -21.39 31.71 -7.79
CA GLU A 289 -21.45 31.77 -9.25
C GLU A 289 -20.62 30.61 -9.85
N PRO A 290 -21.02 30.07 -11.01
CA PRO A 290 -20.21 29.10 -11.71
C PRO A 290 -18.89 29.79 -12.12
N ALA A 291 -17.80 29.47 -11.41
CA ALA A 291 -16.47 29.82 -11.85
C ALA A 291 -16.24 29.17 -13.22
N LEU A 292 -16.29 29.98 -14.27
CA LEU A 292 -15.64 29.69 -15.54
C LEU A 292 -14.20 29.35 -15.21
N LEU A 293 -13.78 28.12 -15.54
CA LEU A 293 -12.40 27.66 -15.38
C LEU A 293 -11.44 28.68 -16.01
N PRO A 294 -10.52 29.29 -15.24
CA PRO A 294 -9.31 29.86 -15.80
C PRO A 294 -8.14 28.90 -15.51
N GLY A 295 -7.25 28.77 -16.49
CA GLY A 295 -5.96 28.12 -16.29
C GLY A 295 -5.14 28.84 -15.19
N ASP A 296 -4.22 28.06 -14.62
CA ASP A 296 -3.03 28.49 -13.87
C ASP A 296 -3.19 29.74 -12.98
N ALA A 297 -3.60 29.54 -11.73
CA ALA A 297 -3.26 30.46 -10.64
C ALA A 297 -3.36 29.79 -9.26
N ASP A 298 -2.42 30.19 -8.40
CA ASP A 298 -2.09 29.70 -7.05
C ASP A 298 -3.25 29.40 -6.08
N LEU A 299 -3.06 28.34 -5.28
CA LEU A 299 -3.89 28.00 -4.12
C LEU A 299 -3.56 28.89 -2.91
N PRO A 300 -4.54 29.53 -2.25
CA PRO A 300 -4.34 30.05 -0.89
C PRO A 300 -4.79 29.06 0.20
N ASP A 301 -4.15 29.22 1.36
CA ASP A 301 -4.24 28.45 2.59
C ASP A 301 -5.66 28.06 3.04
N ARG A 302 -5.78 26.81 3.53
CA ARG A 302 -6.97 26.31 4.23
C ARG A 302 -6.83 26.52 5.74
N ASP A 303 -7.47 27.57 6.23
CA ASP A 303 -7.81 27.71 7.65
C ASP A 303 -9.14 27.02 7.99
N GLY A 304 -9.19 26.53 9.24
CA GLY A 304 -10.09 25.48 9.73
C GLY A 304 -11.59 25.76 9.77
N ALA A 305 -12.36 24.67 9.78
CA ALA A 305 -13.75 24.66 10.24
C ALA A 305 -13.99 23.42 11.12
N ALA A 306 -14.32 23.68 12.38
CA ALA A 306 -14.53 22.72 13.45
C ALA A 306 -15.86 21.96 13.29
N THR A 307 -15.81 20.64 13.51
CA THR A 307 -16.98 19.76 13.63
C THR A 307 -17.60 19.93 15.02
N ARG A 308 -18.84 20.42 15.11
CA ARG A 308 -19.67 20.31 16.32
C ARG A 308 -20.42 18.97 16.29
N VAL A 309 -20.09 18.09 17.24
CA VAL A 309 -20.88 16.90 17.57
C VAL A 309 -22.00 17.34 18.52
N VAL A 310 -23.25 17.08 18.14
CA VAL A 310 -24.38 17.11 19.07
C VAL A 310 -24.76 15.65 19.33
N THR A 311 -24.51 15.20 20.54
CA THR A 311 -24.91 13.89 21.06
C THR A 311 -26.34 13.98 21.57
N LEU A 312 -27.17 12.97 21.29
CA LEU A 312 -28.35 12.63 22.09
C LEU A 312 -27.95 11.59 23.12
#